data_AF-A0A4Q2D771-F1
#
_entry.id   AF-A0A4Q2D771-F1
#
_cell.length_a   1.000
_cell.length_b   1.000
_cell.length_c   1.000
_cell.angle_alpha   90.00
_cell.angle_beta   90.00
_cell.angle_gamma   90.00
#
_symmetry.space_group_name_H-M   'P 1'
#
loop_
_entity.id
_entity.type
_entity.pdbx_description
1 polymer ?
#
loop_
_entity_poly.entity_id
_entity_poly.type
_entity_poly.pdbx_seq_one_letter_code
_entity_poly.pdbx_strand_id
1 'polypeptide(L)'
;MSSPRPDTPEPSSKQGRRNGNNSQDVQLLDADGAISEKFEVCLKHVFAKYCTPSGLRQEGAAAEQQPADGGSFLVPPPNAYLSMKGLDEWAKDTNGTPFSQETKDELIEFLDLD
;
A
#
# COMPACT_ATOMS: atom_id res chain seq x y z
N MET A 1 -52.63 -6.41 16.79
CA MET A 1 -51.97 -7.47 16.02
C MET A 1 -50.56 -6.97 15.70
N SER A 2 -49.57 -7.39 16.48
CA SER A 2 -48.17 -6.94 16.35
C SER A 2 -47.48 -7.69 15.22
N SER A 3 -46.97 -6.97 14.22
CA SER A 3 -46.05 -7.53 13.24
C SER A 3 -44.65 -7.69 13.86
N PRO A 4 -44.01 -8.87 13.78
CA PRO A 4 -42.66 -9.06 14.28
C PRO A 4 -41.68 -8.36 13.32
N ARG A 5 -40.86 -7.45 13.86
CA ARG A 5 -39.70 -6.93 13.13
C ARG A 5 -38.78 -8.12 12.81
N PRO A 6 -38.25 -8.27 11.58
CA PRO A 6 -37.20 -9.23 11.31
C PRO A 6 -35.97 -8.87 12.16
N ASP A 7 -35.51 -9.82 12.98
CA ASP A 7 -34.22 -9.77 13.67
C ASP A 7 -33.11 -9.41 12.67
N THR A 8 -32.47 -8.25 12.86
CA THR A 8 -31.31 -7.86 12.07
C THR A 8 -30.13 -8.78 12.46
N PRO A 9 -29.53 -9.51 11.51
CA PRO A 9 -28.51 -10.51 11.80
C PRO A 9 -27.23 -9.92 12.43
N GLU A 10 -26.58 -10.77 13.23
CA GLU A 10 -25.55 -10.53 14.25
C GLU A 10 -24.35 -9.61 13.91
N PRO A 11 -23.72 -8.98 14.93
CA PRO A 11 -22.55 -8.10 14.83
C PRO A 11 -21.24 -8.88 14.58
N SER A 12 -21.28 -9.86 13.68
CA SER A 12 -20.10 -10.56 13.17
C SER A 12 -19.71 -10.05 11.79
N SER A 13 -19.93 -8.75 11.52
CA SER A 13 -19.31 -8.08 10.39
C SER A 13 -17.80 -8.04 10.61
N LYS A 14 -17.13 -9.16 10.32
CA LYS A 14 -15.75 -9.19 9.84
C LYS A 14 -15.74 -8.54 8.46
N GLN A 15 -15.96 -7.23 8.44
CA GLN A 15 -15.81 -6.39 7.27
C GLN A 15 -14.30 -6.28 6.97
N GLY A 16 -13.74 -7.36 6.42
CA GLY A 16 -12.32 -7.50 6.12
C GLY A 16 -11.99 -8.66 5.18
N ARG A 17 -12.99 -9.30 4.56
CA ARG A 17 -12.79 -10.31 3.52
C ARG A 17 -13.21 -9.77 2.16
N ARG A 18 -12.29 -9.13 1.44
CA ARG A 18 -12.45 -8.93 0.00
C ARG A 18 -11.13 -9.15 -0.74
N ASN A 19 -10.72 -10.41 -0.78
CA ASN A 19 -10.23 -11.06 -1.99
C ASN A 19 -11.02 -12.37 -2.12
N GLY A 20 -12.10 -12.33 -2.90
CA GLY A 20 -13.04 -13.44 -3.03
C GLY A 20 -12.56 -14.48 -4.04
N ASN A 21 -12.39 -15.71 -3.56
CA ASN A 21 -12.48 -17.02 -4.21
C ASN A 21 -11.79 -17.34 -5.56
N ASN A 22 -11.11 -16.43 -6.25
CA ASN A 22 -10.42 -16.74 -7.53
C ASN A 22 -8.92 -16.40 -7.56
N SER A 23 -8.36 -15.87 -6.49
CA SER A 23 -6.92 -15.62 -6.36
C SER A 23 -6.43 -16.44 -5.17
N GLN A 24 -5.75 -17.55 -5.42
CA GLN A 24 -5.15 -18.34 -4.35
C GLN A 24 -4.28 -17.43 -3.47
N ASP A 25 -4.67 -17.30 -2.21
CA ASP A 25 -3.79 -17.05 -1.07
C ASP A 25 -3.06 -15.68 -0.96
N VAL A 26 -3.53 -14.63 -1.64
CA VAL A 26 -3.00 -13.28 -1.41
C VAL A 26 -3.85 -12.55 -0.37
N GLN A 27 -3.49 -12.76 0.88
CA GLN A 27 -4.06 -12.11 2.05
C GLN A 27 -3.30 -10.80 2.31
N LEU A 28 -3.95 -9.65 2.08
CA LEU A 28 -3.34 -8.32 2.26
C LEU A 28 -3.22 -7.89 3.72
N LEU A 29 -4.13 -8.38 4.56
CA LEU A 29 -4.20 -8.06 5.98
C LEU A 29 -3.85 -9.28 6.84
N ASP A 30 -3.11 -9.10 7.92
CA ASP A 30 -2.82 -10.21 8.84
C ASP A 30 -4.03 -10.66 9.68
N ALA A 31 -3.80 -11.57 10.63
CA ALA A 31 -4.84 -12.13 11.49
C ALA A 31 -5.48 -11.10 12.42
N ASP A 32 -4.75 -10.01 12.73
CA ASP A 32 -5.18 -8.91 13.59
C ASP A 32 -5.85 -7.79 12.78
N GLY A 33 -5.84 -7.89 11.44
CA GLY A 33 -6.41 -6.90 10.53
C GLY A 33 -5.47 -5.76 10.17
N ALA A 34 -4.20 -5.83 10.57
CA ALA A 34 -3.16 -4.89 10.14
C ALA A 34 -2.62 -5.27 8.75
N ILE A 35 -1.78 -4.41 8.16
CA ILE A 35 -1.16 -4.67 6.85
C ILE A 35 -0.19 -5.85 6.99
N SER A 36 -0.34 -6.85 6.12
CA SER A 36 0.59 -8.00 6.09
C SER A 36 2.01 -7.56 5.70
N GLU A 37 3.02 -8.24 6.23
CA GLU A 37 4.44 -7.96 5.93
C GLU A 37 4.73 -7.96 4.42
N LYS A 38 4.18 -8.91 3.68
CA LYS A 38 4.34 -8.98 2.21
C LYS A 38 3.76 -7.75 1.53
N PHE A 39 2.61 -7.27 1.98
CA PHE A 39 1.99 -6.07 1.42
C PHE A 39 2.79 -4.82 1.78
N GLU A 40 3.29 -4.72 3.02
CA GLU A 40 4.17 -3.63 3.45
C GLU A 40 5.45 -3.54 2.60
N VAL A 41 6.11 -4.68 2.32
CA VAL A 41 7.31 -4.72 1.45
C VAL A 41 6.98 -4.22 0.05
N CYS A 42 5.85 -4.63 -0.53
CA CYS A 42 5.40 -4.13 -1.82
C CYS A 42 5.11 -2.61 -1.81
N LEU A 43 4.48 -2.10 -0.76
CA LEU A 43 4.22 -0.66 -0.61
C LEU A 43 5.52 0.14 -0.49
N LYS A 44 6.48 -0.34 0.32
CA LYS A 44 7.83 0.24 0.42
C LYS A 44 8.53 0.27 -0.93
N HIS A 45 8.41 -0.80 -1.71
CA HIS A 45 9.00 -0.88 -3.05
C HIS A 45 8.43 0.18 -4.01
N VAL A 46 7.11 0.34 -4.03
CA VAL A 46 6.44 1.35 -4.85
C VAL A 46 6.82 2.76 -4.38
N PHE A 47 6.79 3.01 -3.07
CA PHE A 47 7.16 4.30 -2.50
C PHE A 47 8.60 4.68 -2.84
N ALA A 48 9.54 3.73 -2.73
CA ALA A 48 10.96 3.92 -3.00
C ALA A 48 11.27 4.42 -4.43
N LYS A 49 10.37 4.16 -5.39
CA LYS A 49 10.52 4.63 -6.77
C LYS A 49 10.33 6.15 -6.89
N TYR A 50 9.51 6.75 -6.05
CA TYR A 50 9.08 8.16 -6.19
C TYR A 50 9.53 9.06 -5.02
N CYS A 51 10.07 8.49 -3.94
CA CYS A 51 10.52 9.25 -2.78
C CYS A 51 11.84 10.03 -3.01
N THR A 52 12.09 10.98 -2.11
CA THR A 52 13.33 11.76 -2.00
C THR A 52 13.93 11.54 -0.61
N PRO A 53 15.22 11.18 -0.49
CA PRO A 53 16.11 10.71 -1.56
C PRO A 53 15.62 9.39 -2.17
N SER A 54 15.99 9.13 -3.44
CA SER A 54 15.48 7.99 -4.20
C SER A 54 15.92 6.64 -3.61
N GLY A 55 15.05 5.64 -3.76
CA GLY A 55 15.25 4.27 -3.30
C GLY A 55 16.59 3.67 -3.69
N LEU A 56 17.27 3.04 -2.73
CA LEU A 56 18.42 2.21 -3.01
C LEU A 56 17.93 0.81 -3.42
N ARG A 57 18.60 0.22 -4.42
CA ARG A 57 18.42 -1.20 -4.70
C ARG A 57 19.01 -1.97 -3.54
N GLN A 58 18.22 -2.83 -2.90
CA GLN A 58 18.72 -3.64 -1.80
C GLN A 58 19.62 -4.73 -2.37
N GLU A 59 20.91 -4.44 -2.49
CA GLU A 59 21.92 -5.45 -2.79
C GLU A 59 22.22 -6.22 -1.49
N GLY A 60 21.53 -7.35 -1.30
CA GLY A 60 22.02 -8.46 -0.48
C GLY A 60 22.22 -8.22 1.03
N ALA A 61 21.23 -7.67 1.73
CA ALA A 61 21.17 -7.88 3.17
C ALA A 61 20.75 -9.35 3.45
N ALA A 62 21.73 -10.18 3.79
CA ALA A 62 21.66 -11.62 4.06
C ALA A 62 21.39 -12.51 2.83
N ALA A 63 22.47 -12.76 2.09
CA ALA A 63 22.59 -13.88 1.17
C ALA A 63 22.58 -15.23 1.92
N GLU A 64 21.45 -15.63 2.49
CA GLU A 64 21.15 -17.05 2.71
C GLU A 64 19.67 -17.29 2.42
N GLN A 65 19.43 -18.00 1.31
CA GLN A 65 18.14 -18.61 0.91
C GLN A 65 17.14 -17.74 0.14
N GLN A 66 17.46 -17.35 -1.10
CA GLN A 66 16.41 -17.29 -2.13
C GLN A 66 16.98 -17.60 -3.53
N PRO A 67 16.27 -18.37 -4.39
CA PRO A 67 16.79 -18.81 -5.67
C PRO A 67 16.87 -17.65 -6.67
N ALA A 68 17.81 -17.79 -7.59
CA ALA A 68 18.38 -16.79 -8.49
C ALA A 68 17.45 -16.28 -9.62
N ASP A 69 16.20 -15.95 -9.31
CA ASP A 69 15.23 -15.38 -10.26
C ASP A 69 14.45 -14.17 -9.70
N GLY A 70 14.86 -13.65 -8.53
CA GLY A 70 14.16 -12.59 -7.81
C GLY A 70 14.69 -11.19 -8.14
N GLY A 71 13.90 -10.39 -8.86
CA GLY A 71 14.18 -8.96 -9.05
C GLY A 71 14.39 -8.25 -7.71
N SER A 72 15.52 -7.57 -7.56
CA SER A 72 15.85 -6.84 -6.33
C SER A 72 14.82 -5.74 -6.05
N PHE A 73 14.15 -5.80 -4.90
CA PHE A 73 13.23 -4.75 -4.47
C PHE A 73 14.01 -3.48 -4.07
N LEU A 74 13.52 -2.33 -4.52
CA LEU A 74 13.89 -1.02 -3.99
C LEU A 74 13.41 -0.88 -2.54
N VAL A 75 14.23 -0.24 -1.70
CA VAL A 75 13.90 0.10 -0.32
C VAL A 75 14.08 1.61 -0.14
N PRO A 76 13.11 2.31 0.46
CA PRO A 76 13.25 3.74 0.69
C PRO A 76 14.34 4.01 1.74
N PRO A 77 15.18 5.04 1.56
CA PRO A 77 16.16 5.42 2.56
C PRO A 77 15.51 5.87 3.89
N PRO A 78 16.25 5.89 5.00
CA PRO A 78 15.76 6.52 6.23
C PRO A 78 15.42 7.99 5.98
N ASN A 79 14.28 8.45 6.52
CA ASN A 79 13.75 9.80 6.33
C ASN A 79 13.40 10.17 4.87
N ALA A 80 13.15 9.17 4.01
CA ALA A 80 12.60 9.47 2.69
C ALA A 80 11.16 9.97 2.82
N TYR A 81 10.87 11.01 2.05
CA TYR A 81 9.55 11.64 1.96
C TYR A 81 9.11 11.68 0.50
N LEU A 82 7.84 11.97 0.25
CA LEU A 82 7.33 12.16 -1.10
C LEU A 82 7.30 13.65 -1.42
N SER A 83 8.11 14.09 -2.38
CA SER A 83 8.05 15.47 -2.86
C SER A 83 6.83 15.68 -3.77
N MET A 84 6.41 16.93 -3.96
CA MET A 84 5.35 17.28 -4.93
C MET A 84 5.59 16.69 -6.33
N LYS A 85 6.84 16.70 -6.78
CA LYS A 85 7.24 16.13 -8.06
C LYS A 85 7.07 14.60 -8.06
N GLY A 86 7.50 13.93 -7.00
CA GLY A 86 7.35 12.48 -6.85
C GLY A 86 5.88 12.06 -6.81
N LEU A 87 5.04 12.84 -6.14
CA LEU A 87 3.58 12.65 -6.11
C LEU A 87 2.96 12.78 -7.51
N ASP A 88 3.39 13.77 -8.30
CA ASP A 88 2.96 13.93 -9.69
C ASP A 88 3.39 12.78 -10.60
N GLU A 89 4.61 12.29 -10.43
CA GLU A 89 5.12 11.15 -11.19
C GLU A 89 4.36 9.87 -10.83
N TRP A 90 4.09 9.64 -9.54
CA TRP A 90 3.27 8.53 -9.08
C TRP A 90 1.83 8.62 -9.63
N ALA A 91 1.21 9.80 -9.58
CA ALA A 91 -0.15 10.01 -10.09
C ALA A 91 -0.21 9.78 -11.61
N LYS A 92 0.79 10.26 -12.36
CA LYS A 92 0.90 9.98 -13.81
C LYS A 92 1.03 8.49 -14.10
N ASP A 93 1.89 7.79 -13.37
CA ASP A 93 2.14 6.36 -13.62
C ASP A 93 0.94 5.47 -13.23
N THR A 94 0.10 5.90 -12.28
CA THR A 94 -1.05 5.13 -11.78
C THR A 94 -2.39 5.52 -12.41
N ASN A 95 -2.64 6.82 -12.59
CA ASN A 95 -3.90 7.37 -13.07
C ASN A 95 -3.81 7.88 -14.53
N GLY A 96 -2.61 7.93 -15.11
CA GLY A 96 -2.35 8.45 -16.46
C GLY A 96 -2.16 9.97 -16.53
N THR A 97 -2.51 10.70 -15.46
CA THR A 97 -2.40 12.17 -15.38
C THR A 97 -1.94 12.60 -13.98
N PRO A 98 -1.22 13.73 -13.85
CA PRO A 98 -0.90 14.28 -12.53
C PRO A 98 -2.16 14.69 -11.76
N PHE A 99 -2.04 14.83 -10.45
CA PHE A 99 -3.12 15.39 -9.64
C PHE A 99 -3.36 16.87 -9.96
N SER A 100 -4.61 17.32 -9.78
CA SER A 100 -4.94 18.74 -9.79
C SER A 100 -4.27 19.45 -8.60
N GLN A 101 -4.14 20.77 -8.66
CA GLN A 101 -3.57 21.53 -7.54
C GLN A 101 -4.43 21.41 -6.29
N GLU A 102 -5.75 21.46 -6.43
CA GLU A 102 -6.71 21.28 -5.33
C GLU A 102 -6.49 19.95 -4.59
N THR A 103 -6.37 18.84 -5.32
CA THR A 103 -6.12 17.53 -4.71
C THR A 103 -4.74 17.47 -4.04
N LYS A 104 -3.73 18.15 -4.57
CA LYS A 104 -2.41 18.20 -3.92
C LYS A 104 -2.47 18.98 -2.61
N ASP A 105 -3.17 20.11 -2.60
CA ASP A 105 -3.32 20.94 -1.40
C ASP A 105 -4.02 20.14 -0.29
N GLU A 106 -5.07 19.38 -0.64
CA GLU A 106 -5.70 18.43 0.31
C GLU A 106 -4.71 17.35 0.78
N LEU A 107 -3.95 16.75 -0.13
CA LEU A 107 -3.00 15.68 0.22
C LEU A 107 -1.87 16.17 1.15
N ILE A 108 -1.44 17.42 1.05
CA ILE A 108 -0.46 18.03 1.97
C ILE A 108 -0.97 18.06 3.41
N GLU A 109 -2.29 18.21 3.61
CA GLU A 109 -2.86 18.23 4.96
C GLU A 109 -2.82 16.85 5.65
N PHE A 110 -2.74 15.76 4.88
CA PHE A 110 -2.84 14.39 5.40
C PHE A 110 -1.57 13.55 5.24
N LEU A 111 -0.67 13.94 4.34
CA LEU A 111 0.57 13.22 4.04
C LEU A 111 1.78 14.05 4.48
N ASP A 112 2.81 13.35 4.97
CA ASP A 112 4.13 13.95 5.24
C ASP A 112 4.84 14.28 3.92
N LEU A 113 4.39 15.37 3.27
CA LEU A 113 4.99 15.96 2.08
C LEU A 113 5.84 17.18 2.50
N ASP A 114 7.06 17.27 1.98
CA ASP A 114 7.99 18.41 2.12
C ASP A 114 8.06 19.20 0.80
#